data_AF-W1XCL7-F1
#
_entry.id   AF-W1XCL7-F1
#
_cell.length_a   1.000
_cell.length_b   1.000
_cell.length_c   1.000
_cell.angle_alpha   90.00
_cell.angle_beta   90.00
_cell.angle_gamma   90.00
#
_symmetry.space_group_name_H-M   'P 1'
#
loop_
_entity.id
_entity.type
_entity.pdbx_description
1 polymer ?
#
loop_
_entity_poly.entity_id
_entity_poly.type
_entity_poly.pdbx_seq_one_letter_code
_entity_poly.pdbx_strand_id
1 'polypeptide(L)' 'PIILLNDHYTLGSYPQIGTIASYHLTKLAQKPTGSKLKFQFIDIETAEKNLIKYSNWLNQLFHGIEYRMQLEMLK' A
#
# COMPACT_ATOMS: atom_id res chain seq x y z
N PRO A 1 17.03 -11.24 -1.01
CA PRO A 1 15.65 -11.29 -1.57
C PRO A 1 15.43 -10.05 -2.43
N ILE A 2 14.64 -10.16 -3.51
CA ILE A 2 14.31 -9.05 -4.42
C ILE A 2 12.81 -8.79 -4.28
N ILE A 3 12.42 -7.53 -4.14
CA ILE A 3 11.02 -7.13 -4.16
C ILE A 3 10.72 -6.59 -5.55
N LEU A 4 9.71 -7.16 -6.19
CA LEU A 4 9.24 -6.73 -7.50
C LEU A 4 8.23 -5.59 -7.32
N LEU A 5 8.47 -4.46 -8.00
CA LEU A 5 7.57 -3.31 -8.05
C LEU A 5 6.92 -3.23 -9.44
N ASN A 6 6.13 -2.19 -9.72
CA ASN A 6 5.27 -2.13 -10.90
C ASN A 6 5.99 -2.36 -12.25
N ASP A 7 7.27 -2.01 -12.35
CA ASP A 7 8.04 -2.08 -13.61
C ASP A 7 8.73 -3.43 -13.86
N HIS A 8 8.40 -4.46 -13.06
CA HIS A 8 8.98 -5.80 -13.25
C HIS A 8 8.41 -6.52 -14.48
N TYR A 9 9.24 -7.37 -15.11
CA TYR A 9 8.78 -8.28 -16.15
C TYR A 9 7.77 -9.30 -15.59
N THR A 10 6.73 -9.61 -16.38
CA THR A 10 5.64 -10.52 -15.99
C THR A 10 6.07 -11.99 -15.90
N LEU A 11 7.14 -12.38 -16.59
CA LEU A 11 7.72 -13.72 -16.53
C LEU A 11 8.90 -13.73 -15.54
N GLY A 12 8.74 -14.48 -14.45
CA GLY A 12 9.78 -14.71 -13.45
C GLY A 12 10.28 -16.15 -13.47
N SER A 13 11.59 -16.34 -13.60
CA SER A 13 12.24 -17.67 -13.50
C SER A 13 12.67 -18.04 -12.08
N TYR A 14 12.36 -17.19 -11.08
CA TYR A 14 12.81 -17.35 -9.70
C TYR A 14 11.68 -17.80 -8.77
N PRO A 15 11.97 -18.63 -7.75
CA PRO A 15 10.98 -19.04 -6.78
C PRO A 15 10.47 -17.84 -5.96
N GLN A 16 9.15 -17.71 -5.86
CA GLN A 16 8.50 -16.67 -5.08
C GLN A 16 8.25 -17.14 -3.64
N ILE A 17 8.81 -16.40 -2.68
CA ILE A 17 8.68 -16.72 -1.24
C ILE A 17 7.36 -16.16 -0.67
N GLY A 18 6.79 -15.14 -1.31
CA GLY A 18 5.52 -14.55 -0.92
C GLY A 18 5.21 -13.26 -1.69
N THR A 19 4.10 -12.61 -1.33
CA THR A 19 3.63 -11.37 -1.94
C THR A 19 3.39 -10.32 -0.86
N ILE A 20 3.85 -9.09 -1.09
CA ILE A 20 3.56 -7.96 -0.21
C ILE A 20 2.14 -7.47 -0.53
N ALA A 21 1.32 -7.26 0.50
CA ALA A 21 -0.02 -6.74 0.33
C ALA A 21 0.00 -5.34 -0.33
N SER A 22 -0.92 -5.10 -1.25
CA SER A 22 -0.96 -3.88 -2.08
C SER A 22 -1.03 -2.59 -1.26
N TYR A 23 -1.77 -2.59 -0.15
CA TYR A 23 -1.89 -1.45 0.77
C TYR A 23 -0.59 -1.05 1.49
N HIS A 24 0.49 -1.85 1.37
CA HIS A 24 1.82 -1.51 1.87
C HIS A 24 2.80 -1.05 0.79
N LEU A 25 2.48 -1.21 -0.50
CA LEU A 25 3.39 -0.87 -1.59
C LEU A 25 3.74 0.62 -1.62
N THR A 26 2.78 1.50 -1.36
CA THR A 26 3.00 2.96 -1.28
C THR A 26 4.00 3.31 -0.18
N LYS A 27 3.87 2.69 1.00
CA LYS A 27 4.80 2.89 2.12
C LYS A 27 6.20 2.37 1.81
N LEU A 28 6.30 1.27 1.06
CA LEU A 28 7.57 0.69 0.63
C LEU A 28 8.27 1.57 -0.41
N ALA A 29 7.53 2.05 -1.41
CA ALA A 29 8.05 2.90 -2.48
C ALA A 29 8.65 4.23 -1.96
N GLN A 30 8.16 4.72 -0.81
CA GLN A 30 8.63 5.95 -0.19
C GLN A 30 9.85 5.77 0.73
N LYS A 31 10.43 4.56 0.82
CA LYS A 31 11.58 4.31 1.71
C LYS A 31 12.91 4.75 1.07
N PRO A 32 13.78 5.47 1.80
CA PRO A 32 15.10 5.79 1.30
C PRO A 32 15.99 4.55 1.24
N THR A 33 17.02 4.63 0.40
CA THR A 33 18.09 3.62 0.31
C THR A 33 18.72 3.36 1.68
N GLY A 34 19.01 2.10 2.01
CA GLY A 34 19.56 1.71 3.31
C GLY A 34 18.53 1.56 4.43
N SER A 35 17.23 1.77 4.15
CA SER A 35 16.15 1.50 5.10
C SER A 35 16.12 0.04 5.54
N LYS A 36 15.98 -0.20 6.84
CA LYS A 36 15.73 -1.54 7.38
C LYS A 36 14.26 -1.92 7.18
N LEU A 37 14.01 -3.10 6.63
CA LEU A 37 12.68 -3.68 6.46
C LEU A 37 12.51 -4.90 7.37
N LYS A 38 11.33 -5.03 7.98
CA LYS A 38 10.92 -6.22 8.73
C LYS A 38 9.68 -6.78 8.07
N PHE A 39 9.72 -8.06 7.70
CA PHE A 39 8.58 -8.77 7.13
C PHE A 39 7.85 -9.55 8.21
N GLN A 40 6.53 -9.60 8.09
CA GLN A 40 5.66 -10.39 8.93
C GLN A 40 4.72 -11.17 8.03
N PHE A 41 4.67 -12.48 8.21
CA PHE A 41 3.69 -13.31 7.55
C PHE A 41 2.31 -13.06 8.16
N ILE A 42 1.31 -12.97 7.30
CA ILE A 42 -0.10 -12.88 7.66
C ILE A 42 -0.87 -13.90 6.83
N ASP A 43 -2.01 -14.33 7.35
CA ASP A 43 -2.98 -15.13 6.64
C ASP A 43 -3.77 -14.29 5.62
N ILE A 44 -4.41 -14.97 4.67
CA ILE A 44 -5.12 -14.33 3.57
C ILE A 44 -6.36 -13.56 4.06
N GLU A 45 -7.06 -14.08 5.07
CA GLU A 45 -8.26 -13.45 5.63
C GLU A 45 -7.90 -12.13 6.32
N THR A 46 -6.81 -12.11 7.10
CA THR A 46 -6.26 -10.88 7.67
C THR A 46 -5.83 -9.89 6.59
N ALA A 47 -5.20 -10.36 5.50
CA ALA A 47 -4.79 -9.50 4.39
C ALA A 47 -6.00 -8.81 3.72
N GLU A 48 -7.08 -9.55 3.46
CA GLU A 48 -8.32 -9.03 2.89
C GLU A 48 -9.02 -8.03 3.82
N LYS A 49 -9.14 -8.37 5.11
CA LYS A 49 -9.71 -7.45 6.12
C LYS A 49 -8.93 -6.14 6.18
N ASN A 50 -7.60 -6.20 6.12
CA ASN A 50 -6.75 -5.01 6.13
C ASN A 50 -6.88 -4.18 4.83
N LEU A 51 -7.03 -4.83 3.67
CA LEU A 51 -7.29 -4.16 2.40
C LEU A 51 -8.59 -3.35 2.45
N ILE A 52 -9.68 -3.95 2.96
CA ILE A 52 -10.98 -3.26 3.10
C ILE A 52 -10.86 -2.07 4.05
N LYS A 53 -10.21 -2.26 5.21
CA LYS A 53 -9.97 -1.17 6.17
C LYS A 53 -9.20 -0.01 5.53
N TYR A 54 -8.16 -0.33 4.75
CA TYR A 54 -7.36 0.67 4.05
C TYR A 54 -8.17 1.45 3.01
N SER A 55 -9.00 0.76 2.22
CA SER A 55 -9.89 1.42 1.24
C SER A 55 -10.90 2.35 1.91
N ASN A 56 -11.53 1.91 3.00
CA ASN A 56 -12.48 2.73 3.76
C ASN A 56 -11.79 3.97 4.35
N TRP A 57 -10.58 3.81 4.89
CA TRP A 57 -9.80 4.93 5.40
C TRP A 57 -9.44 5.94 4.30
N LEU A 58 -9.03 5.48 3.12
CA LEU A 58 -8.76 6.37 1.97
C LEU A 58 -10.00 7.15 1.57
N ASN A 59 -11.16 6.49 1.49
CA ASN A 59 -12.42 7.18 1.17
C ASN A 59 -12.71 8.27 2.20
N GLN A 60 -12.61 7.97 3.49
CA GLN A 60 -12.82 8.98 4.55
C GLN A 60 -11.84 10.16 4.44
N LEU A 61 -10.57 9.88 4.12
CA LEU A 61 -9.56 10.90 3.93
C LEU A 61 -9.93 11.86 2.79
N PHE A 62 -10.33 11.32 1.63
CA PHE A 62 -10.72 12.13 0.48
C PHE A 62 -11.95 12.99 0.76
N HIS A 63 -13.00 12.43 1.35
CA HIS A 63 -14.19 13.21 1.74
C HIS A 63 -13.81 14.33 2.72
N GLY A 64 -12.89 14.07 3.66
CA GLY A 64 -12.39 15.10 4.58
C GLY A 64 -11.63 16.23 3.87
N ILE A 65 -10.80 15.90 2.88
CA ILE A 65 -10.08 16.88 2.06
C ILE A 65 -11.07 17.72 1.25
N GLU A 66 -12.02 17.07 0.56
CA GLU A 66 -13.05 17.74 -0.23
C GLU A 66 -13.88 18.72 0.60
N TYR A 67 -14.33 18.28 1.77
CA TYR A 67 -15.06 19.12 2.70
C TYR A 67 -14.25 20.37 3.12
N ARG A 68 -12.96 20.19 3.43
CA ARG A 68 -12.06 21.31 3.76
C ARG A 68 -11.86 22.27 2.58
N MET A 69 -11.72 21.74 1.37
CA MET A 69 -11.58 22.57 0.16
C MET A 69 -12.83 23.41 -0.11
N GLN A 70 -14.02 22.82 0.03
CA GLN A 70 -15.29 23.53 -0.13
C GLN A 70 -15.42 24.71 0.85
N LEU A 71 -15.04 24.51 2.11
CA LEU A 71 -15.06 25.58 3.11
C LEU A 71 -14.12 26.74 2.78
N GLU A 72 -12.95 26.48 2.19
CA GLU A 72 -12.02 27.54 1.78
C GLU A 72 -12.50 28.27 0.52
N MET A 73 -13.19 27.58 -0.40
CA MET A 73 -13.74 28.20 -1.62
C MET A 73 -14.95 29.12 -1.35
N LEU A 74 -15.59 28.98 -0.20
CA LEU A 74 -16.73 29.80 0.22
C LEU A 74 -16.32 31.07 0.99
N LYS A 75 -15.03 31.21 1.34
CA LYS A 75 -14.46 32.43 1.94
C LYS A 75 -14.03 33.41 0.86
#